data_AF-A0A3A8SCZ4-F1
#
_entry.id   AF-A0A3A8SCZ4-F1
#
_cell.length_a   1.000
_cell.length_b   1.000
_cell.length_c   1.000
_cell.angle_alpha   90.00
_cell.angle_beta   90.00
_cell.angle_gamma   90.00
#
_symmetry.space_group_name_H-M   'P 1'
#
loop_
_entity.id
_entity.type
_entity.pdbx_description
1 polymer ?
#
loop_
_entity_poly.entity_id
_entity_poly.type
_entity_poly.pdbx_seq_one_letter_code
_entity_poly.pdbx_strand_id
1 'polypeptide(L)'
;MDSRCTGYGPRSFYSGRIHTKGKVERRYGKLVASIKVPSGYGMWPAFWTLGGNISTVGWPSSGEIDILEWHSNEPTWMKSAVHYFANGAAQHFGTGANRGYSLADGFHVYEVEWTAGQMVFRLDNQVRATA
;
A
#
# COMPACT_ATOMS: atom_id res chain seq x y z
N MET A 1 25.10 -19.15 4.16
CA MET A 1 23.76 -18.90 4.77
C MET A 1 23.89 -17.64 5.63
N ASP A 2 22.98 -16.68 5.47
CA ASP A 2 23.04 -15.42 6.23
C ASP A 2 22.59 -15.66 7.68
N SER A 3 23.49 -15.47 8.63
CA SER A 3 23.27 -15.69 10.07
C SER A 3 22.35 -14.65 10.71
N ARG A 4 21.95 -13.60 9.99
CA ARG A 4 21.09 -12.51 10.51
C ARG A 4 19.60 -12.82 10.52
N CYS A 5 19.18 -13.99 10.03
CA CYS A 5 17.78 -14.41 9.98
C CYS A 5 17.56 -15.68 10.81
N THR A 6 17.31 -15.52 12.10
CA THR A 6 16.97 -16.62 13.01
C THR A 6 15.48 -16.96 12.87
N GLY A 7 15.14 -17.82 11.91
CA GLY A 7 13.80 -18.41 11.84
C GLY A 7 13.45 -19.02 10.48
N TYR A 8 13.19 -20.34 10.50
CA TYR A 8 12.50 -21.13 9.48
C TYR A 8 13.24 -21.36 8.14
N GLY A 9 13.85 -22.55 8.04
CA GLY A 9 14.08 -23.33 6.81
C GLY A 9 14.86 -22.67 5.66
N PRO A 10 15.18 -23.42 4.59
CA PRO A 10 15.65 -22.81 3.36
C PRO A 10 14.52 -21.97 2.75
N ARG A 11 14.75 -20.67 2.57
CA ARG A 11 13.82 -19.75 1.88
C ARG A 11 14.27 -19.57 0.44
N SER A 12 13.32 -19.64 -0.50
CA SER A 12 13.60 -19.42 -1.93
C SER A 12 13.67 -17.94 -2.32
N PHE A 13 13.19 -17.03 -1.46
CA PHE A 13 13.10 -15.59 -1.74
C PHE A 13 13.45 -14.75 -0.51
N TYR A 14 14.06 -13.59 -0.76
CA TYR A 14 14.35 -12.56 0.23
C TYR A 14 13.75 -11.23 -0.24
N SER A 15 13.24 -10.42 0.68
CA SER A 15 12.63 -9.11 0.39
C SER A 15 12.81 -8.17 1.59
N GLY A 16 12.36 -6.92 1.44
CA GLY A 16 12.39 -5.89 2.48
C GLY A 16 11.00 -5.37 2.82
N ARG A 17 10.76 -5.09 4.10
CA ARG A 17 9.60 -4.33 4.59
C ARG A 17 10.10 -3.27 5.55
N ILE A 18 9.84 -2.01 5.24
CA ILE A 18 10.23 -0.87 6.06
C ILE A 18 8.94 -0.24 6.61
N HIS A 19 8.93 0.12 7.89
CA HIS A 19 7.80 0.79 8.53
C HIS A 19 8.25 1.85 9.52
N THR A 20 7.39 2.84 9.76
CA THR A 20 7.66 3.98 10.65
C THR A 20 6.96 3.90 12.00
N LYS A 21 6.34 2.76 12.34
CA LYS A 21 5.64 2.54 13.63
C LYS A 21 6.48 2.99 14.83
N GLY A 22 5.89 3.80 15.69
CA GLY A 22 6.54 4.38 16.87
C GLY A 22 7.59 5.46 16.58
N LYS A 23 7.74 5.90 15.30
CA LYS A 23 8.71 6.92 14.88
C LYS A 23 8.02 8.08 14.15
N VAL A 24 7.31 7.79 13.07
CA VAL A 24 6.59 8.77 12.27
C VAL A 24 5.18 8.27 12.02
N GLU A 25 4.22 8.92 12.66
CA GLU A 25 2.80 8.62 12.58
C GLU A 25 2.05 9.95 12.42
N ARG A 26 1.12 10.01 11.47
CA ARG A 26 0.36 11.22 11.14
C ARG A 26 -1.09 10.88 10.87
N ARG A 27 -1.97 11.80 11.26
CA ARG A 27 -3.39 11.77 10.95
C ARG A 27 -3.66 12.88 9.94
N TYR A 28 -4.34 12.55 8.85
CA TYR A 28 -4.63 13.45 7.74
C TYR A 28 -3.39 13.96 6.99
N GLY A 29 -3.65 14.73 5.94
CA GLY A 29 -2.65 15.34 5.10
C GLY A 29 -2.40 14.52 3.84
N LYS A 30 -1.21 14.73 3.26
CA LYS A 30 -0.86 14.22 1.95
C LYS A 30 0.34 13.28 2.07
N LEU A 31 0.17 12.03 1.64
CA LEU A 31 1.27 11.06 1.55
C LEU A 31 1.57 10.82 0.07
N VAL A 32 2.84 11.00 -0.30
CA VAL A 32 3.29 10.96 -1.69
C VAL A 32 4.59 10.17 -1.76
N ALA A 33 4.70 9.26 -2.71
CA ALA A 33 5.94 8.57 -3.02
C ALA A 33 6.16 8.45 -4.53
N SER A 34 7.37 8.73 -4.98
CA SER A 34 7.81 8.39 -6.34
C SER A 34 8.45 7.01 -6.31
N ILE A 35 7.81 6.03 -6.94
CA ILE A 35 8.19 4.61 -6.89
C ILE A 35 8.24 4.08 -8.32
N LYS A 36 9.29 3.32 -8.65
CA LYS A 36 9.29 2.42 -9.80
C LYS A 36 9.07 1.01 -9.26
N VAL A 37 7.95 0.39 -9.63
CA VAL A 37 7.67 -1.00 -9.26
C VAL A 37 8.62 -1.96 -9.99
N PRO A 38 8.97 -3.12 -9.41
CA PRO A 38 9.77 -4.12 -10.10
C PRO A 38 9.02 -4.72 -11.30
N SER A 39 9.77 -5.20 -12.27
CA SER A 39 9.27 -6.12 -13.30
C SER A 39 9.47 -7.58 -12.85
N GLY A 40 8.79 -8.51 -13.53
CA GLY A 40 8.94 -9.95 -13.29
C GLY A 40 7.76 -10.59 -12.57
N TYR A 41 7.55 -11.87 -12.85
CA TYR A 41 6.42 -12.64 -12.35
C TYR A 41 6.50 -12.87 -10.84
N GLY A 42 5.35 -12.82 -10.16
CA GLY A 42 5.22 -13.06 -8.73
C GLY A 42 5.54 -11.85 -7.85
N MET A 43 5.85 -10.70 -8.44
CA MET A 43 6.13 -9.48 -7.69
C MET A 43 4.83 -8.79 -7.23
N TRP A 44 4.84 -8.33 -5.97
CA TRP A 44 3.75 -7.59 -5.34
C TRP A 44 4.33 -6.49 -4.42
N PRO A 45 4.76 -5.35 -4.98
CA PRO A 45 5.17 -4.20 -4.20
C PRO A 45 3.94 -3.51 -3.61
N ALA A 46 4.10 -2.92 -2.43
CA ALA A 46 3.05 -2.14 -1.78
C ALA A 46 3.62 -0.88 -1.12
N PHE A 47 2.85 0.21 -1.18
CA PHE A 47 3.05 1.42 -0.37
C PHE A 47 1.74 1.74 0.32
N TRP A 48 1.74 1.65 1.65
CA TRP A 48 0.54 1.58 2.45
C TRP A 48 0.78 2.07 3.87
N THR A 49 -0.29 2.23 4.63
CA THR A 49 -0.26 2.70 6.03
C THR A 49 -1.15 1.85 6.92
N LEU A 50 -0.84 1.84 8.22
CA LEU A 50 -1.66 1.23 9.26
C LEU A 50 -1.89 2.24 10.39
N GLY A 51 -3.01 2.07 11.10
CA GLY A 51 -3.24 2.82 12.34
C GLY A 51 -2.15 2.55 13.40
N GLY A 52 -1.63 3.62 14.02
CA GLY A 52 -0.62 3.51 15.08
C GLY A 52 -1.09 2.70 16.30
N ASN A 53 -2.41 2.59 16.48
CA ASN A 53 -3.06 1.80 17.53
C ASN A 53 -3.21 0.29 17.18
N ILE A 54 -2.62 -0.21 16.08
CA ILE A 54 -2.75 -1.62 15.66
C ILE A 54 -2.37 -2.63 16.74
N SER A 55 -1.41 -2.31 17.62
CA SER A 55 -1.05 -3.17 18.75
C SER A 55 -2.11 -3.27 19.83
N THR A 56 -3.05 -2.32 19.88
CA THR A 56 -4.09 -2.24 20.91
C THR A 56 -5.41 -2.80 20.40
N VAL A 57 -5.80 -2.47 19.17
CA VAL A 57 -7.13 -2.82 18.63
C VAL A 57 -7.10 -3.92 17.57
N GLY A 58 -5.91 -4.27 17.06
CA GLY A 58 -5.76 -5.22 15.96
C GLY A 58 -6.26 -4.71 14.61
N TRP A 59 -6.03 -5.51 13.58
CA TRP A 59 -6.58 -5.29 12.25
C TRP A 59 -7.94 -5.99 12.12
N PRO A 60 -8.94 -5.44 11.38
CA PRO A 60 -8.91 -4.17 10.63
C PRO A 60 -9.36 -2.97 11.46
N SER A 61 -9.60 -3.13 12.76
CA SER A 61 -10.06 -2.05 13.64
C SER A 61 -9.11 -0.85 13.71
N SER A 62 -7.82 -1.06 13.49
CA SER A 62 -6.83 0.02 13.40
C SER A 62 -6.92 0.83 12.11
N GLY A 63 -7.57 0.30 11.08
CA GLY A 63 -7.56 0.84 9.73
C GLY A 63 -6.26 0.55 8.96
N GLU A 64 -6.41 0.52 7.63
CA GLU A 64 -5.34 0.39 6.64
C GLU A 64 -5.68 1.26 5.43
N ILE A 65 -4.67 1.93 4.86
CA ILE A 65 -4.80 2.70 3.61
C ILE A 65 -3.71 2.23 2.67
N ASP A 66 -4.11 1.54 1.62
CA ASP A 66 -3.24 1.06 0.55
C ASP A 66 -3.19 2.09 -0.56
N ILE A 67 -2.10 2.84 -0.60
CA ILE A 67 -1.88 3.92 -1.57
C ILE A 67 -1.46 3.31 -2.91
N LEU A 68 -0.65 2.27 -2.88
CA LEU A 68 -0.27 1.46 -4.03
C LEU A 68 -0.25 -0.02 -3.62
N GLU A 69 -1.04 -0.81 -4.30
CA GLU A 69 -0.80 -2.23 -4.53
C GLU A 69 -0.65 -2.48 -6.03
N TRP A 70 0.27 -3.36 -6.40
CA TRP A 70 0.53 -3.74 -7.78
C TRP A 70 0.79 -5.24 -7.88
N HIS A 71 0.34 -5.86 -8.96
CA HIS A 71 0.54 -7.28 -9.19
C HIS A 71 1.18 -7.49 -10.57
N SER A 72 2.18 -8.36 -10.65
CA SER A 72 2.92 -8.60 -11.89
C SER A 72 2.10 -9.09 -13.08
N ASN A 73 0.92 -9.67 -12.85
CA ASN A 73 -0.02 -10.12 -13.89
C ASN A 73 -0.92 -9.00 -14.42
N GLU A 74 -0.93 -7.83 -13.77
CA GLU A 74 -1.70 -6.66 -14.17
C GLU A 74 -0.77 -5.43 -14.23
N PRO A 75 0.29 -5.47 -15.08
CA PRO A 75 1.41 -4.55 -14.97
C PRO A 75 1.04 -3.08 -15.21
N THR A 76 -0.10 -2.84 -15.85
CA THR A 76 -0.58 -1.50 -16.18
C THR A 76 -1.51 -0.90 -15.12
N TRP A 77 -1.84 -1.65 -14.05
CA TRP A 77 -2.81 -1.26 -13.05
C TRP A 77 -2.15 -0.82 -11.76
N MET A 78 -2.55 0.37 -11.29
CA MET A 78 -2.44 0.73 -9.87
C MET A 78 -3.69 0.25 -9.16
N LYS A 79 -3.56 -0.33 -7.98
CA LYS A 79 -4.67 -0.63 -7.08
C LYS A 79 -4.53 0.14 -5.78
N SER A 80 -5.65 0.57 -5.23
CA SER A 80 -5.72 1.19 -3.91
C SER A 80 -6.87 0.61 -3.14
N ALA A 81 -6.73 0.56 -1.83
CA ALA A 81 -7.76 0.04 -0.94
C ALA A 81 -7.75 0.77 0.40
N VAL A 82 -8.88 0.67 1.10
CA VAL A 82 -9.00 1.07 2.50
C VAL A 82 -9.65 -0.10 3.22
N HIS A 83 -9.01 -0.61 4.27
CA HIS A 83 -9.57 -1.65 5.12
C HIS A 83 -9.93 -1.08 6.49
N TYR A 84 -11.10 -1.46 7.00
CA TYR A 84 -11.61 -0.94 8.26
C TYR A 84 -12.59 -1.92 8.90
N PHE A 85 -12.90 -1.72 10.18
CA PHE A 85 -13.93 -2.47 10.87
C PHE A 85 -15.22 -1.65 10.92
N ALA A 86 -16.33 -2.19 10.41
CA ALA A 86 -17.64 -1.58 10.51
C ALA A 86 -18.74 -2.66 10.44
N ASN A 87 -19.90 -2.37 11.04
CA ASN A 87 -21.06 -3.28 11.06
C ASN A 87 -20.72 -4.68 11.61
N GLY A 88 -19.83 -4.76 12.60
CA GLY A 88 -19.43 -6.02 13.25
C GLY A 88 -18.50 -6.91 12.42
N ALA A 89 -17.98 -6.43 11.29
CA ALA A 89 -17.11 -7.22 10.41
C ALA A 89 -15.99 -6.38 9.76
N ALA A 90 -15.01 -7.08 9.20
CA ALA A 90 -14.03 -6.48 8.31
C ALA A 90 -14.71 -5.95 7.04
N GLN A 91 -14.43 -4.72 6.68
CA GLN A 91 -14.91 -4.04 5.48
C GLN A 91 -13.71 -3.56 4.67
N HIS A 92 -13.95 -3.36 3.37
CA HIS A 92 -12.98 -2.69 2.52
C HIS A 92 -13.68 -1.87 1.43
N PHE A 93 -13.01 -0.82 1.00
CA PHE A 93 -13.24 -0.17 -0.28
C PHE A 93 -12.00 -0.42 -1.15
N GLY A 94 -12.19 -0.85 -2.39
CA GLY A 94 -11.11 -1.13 -3.33
C GLY A 94 -11.34 -0.42 -4.65
N THR A 95 -10.25 0.02 -5.29
CA THR A 95 -10.28 0.68 -6.59
C THR A 95 -9.02 0.37 -7.38
N GLY A 96 -9.03 0.69 -8.67
CA GLY A 96 -7.87 0.54 -9.53
C GLY A 96 -7.93 1.44 -10.76
N ALA A 97 -6.76 1.75 -11.29
CA ALA A 97 -6.62 2.56 -12.49
C ALA A 97 -5.60 1.94 -13.44
N ASN A 98 -6.05 1.69 -14.67
CA ASN A 98 -5.19 1.25 -15.77
C ASN A 98 -4.55 2.46 -16.47
N ARG A 99 -3.23 2.44 -16.64
CA ARG A 99 -2.47 3.45 -17.39
C ARG A 99 -2.39 3.20 -18.89
N GLY A 100 -2.70 1.98 -19.35
CA GLY A 100 -2.48 1.52 -20.72
C GLY A 100 -1.03 1.17 -21.05
N TYR A 101 -0.10 1.40 -20.12
CA TYR A 101 1.31 0.99 -20.21
C TYR A 101 1.79 0.49 -18.85
N SER A 102 2.90 -0.25 -18.86
CA SER A 102 3.43 -0.91 -17.66
C SER A 102 3.96 0.12 -16.66
N LEU A 103 3.51 0.01 -15.40
CA LEU A 103 4.00 0.85 -14.30
C LEU A 103 5.45 0.51 -13.91
N ALA A 104 5.98 -0.62 -14.37
CA ALA A 104 7.37 -1.00 -14.14
C ALA A 104 8.36 -0.29 -15.08
N ASP A 105 7.85 0.40 -16.11
CA ASP A 105 8.68 1.02 -17.16
C ASP A 105 9.36 2.30 -16.66
N GLY A 106 8.89 2.88 -15.54
CA GLY A 106 9.40 4.14 -15.01
C GLY A 106 8.98 4.42 -13.58
N PHE A 107 9.46 5.54 -13.05
CA PHE A 107 8.97 6.05 -11.78
C PHE A 107 7.61 6.70 -11.97
N HIS A 108 6.70 6.41 -11.05
CA HIS A 108 5.39 7.01 -10.95
C HIS A 108 5.18 7.60 -9.56
N VAL A 109 4.38 8.67 -9.49
CA VAL A 109 4.00 9.32 -8.24
C VAL A 109 2.67 8.75 -7.78
N TYR A 110 2.71 8.05 -6.66
CA TYR A 110 1.54 7.49 -5.97
C TYR A 110 1.21 8.34 -4.76
N GLU A 111 -0.07 8.64 -4.60
CA GLU A 111 -0.50 9.63 -3.62
C GLU A 111 -1.85 9.29 -3.03
N VAL A 112 -1.99 9.58 -1.74
CA VAL A 112 -3.29 9.80 -1.10
C VAL A 112 -3.31 11.17 -0.41
N GLU A 113 -4.39 11.90 -0.62
CA GLU A 113 -4.75 13.07 0.18
C GLU A 113 -5.91 12.69 1.09
N TRP A 114 -5.65 12.70 2.39
CA TRP A 114 -6.57 12.21 3.42
C TRP A 114 -7.02 13.36 4.31
N THR A 115 -8.33 13.56 4.38
CA THR A 115 -8.99 14.52 5.29
C THR A 115 -9.95 13.79 6.22
N ALA A 116 -10.63 14.53 7.10
CA ALA A 116 -11.66 13.94 7.96
C ALA A 116 -12.87 13.40 7.19
N GLY A 117 -13.16 13.93 5.99
CA GLY A 117 -14.37 13.60 5.24
C GLY A 117 -14.16 12.75 3.99
N GLN A 118 -12.93 12.63 3.49
CA GLN A 118 -12.63 11.85 2.29
C GLN A 118 -11.15 11.48 2.19
N MET A 119 -10.86 10.50 1.34
CA MET A 119 -9.54 10.19 0.80
C MET A 119 -9.55 10.28 -0.73
N VAL A 120 -8.57 10.96 -1.31
CA VAL A 120 -8.41 11.06 -2.77
C VAL A 120 -7.11 10.39 -3.18
N PHE A 121 -7.19 9.36 -4.01
CA PHE A 121 -6.05 8.60 -4.53
C PHE A 121 -5.65 9.11 -5.90
N ARG A 122 -4.35 9.32 -6.13
CA ARG A 122 -3.80 9.82 -7.39
C ARG A 122 -2.63 9.00 -7.90
N LEU A 123 -2.51 8.95 -9.23
CA LEU A 123 -1.35 8.45 -9.97
C LEU A 123 -0.87 9.53 -10.93
N ASP A 124 0.39 9.96 -10.81
CA ASP A 124 0.98 11.11 -11.49
C ASP A 124 0.01 12.29 -11.60
N ASN A 125 -0.44 12.77 -10.43
CA ASN A 125 -1.37 13.90 -10.25
C ASN A 125 -2.79 13.72 -10.81
N GLN A 126 -3.12 12.57 -11.41
CA GLN A 126 -4.47 12.28 -11.89
C GLN A 126 -5.27 11.56 -10.82
N VAL A 127 -6.45 12.09 -10.49
CA VAL A 127 -7.41 11.44 -9.57
C VAL A 127 -7.85 10.11 -10.16
N ARG A 128 -7.73 9.05 -9.35
CA ARG A 128 -8.13 7.68 -9.71
C ARG A 128 -9.36 7.23 -8.95
N ALA A 129 -9.45 7.62 -7.69
CA ALA A 129 -10.56 7.26 -6.83
C ALA A 129 -10.73 8.24 -5.68
N THR A 130 -11.94 8.25 -5.13
CA THR A 130 -12.27 8.91 -3.87
C THR A 130 -13.00 7.91 -2.99
N ALA A 131 -12.64 7.85 -1.72
CA ALA A 131 -13.29 7.05 -0.67
C ALA A 131 -13.83 7.97 0.43
#